data_AF-A0A662KGS0-F1
#
_entry.id   AF-A0A662KGS0-F1
#
_cell.length_a   1.000
_cell.length_b   1.000
_cell.length_c   1.000
_cell.angle_alpha   90.00
_cell.angle_beta   90.00
_cell.angle_gamma   90.00
#
_symmetry.space_group_name_H-M   'P 1'
#
loop_
_entity.id
_entity.type
_entity.pdbx_description
1 polymer ?
#
loop_
_entity_poly.entity_id
_entity_poly.type
_entity_poly.pdbx_seq_one_letter_code
_entity_poly.pdbx_strand_id
1 'polypeptide(L)'
;NRTDIPSKIILFVLVVFTACTNFVDIKDYEGDRKAGIKTLPTILNLKRSKVIISLFFVIGYLALAISMMDIHFLVGSIIFSLLVSFAINRKNYEEKYVFIVYLSSLVLFIIYILNRPPIIPLS
;
A
#
# COMPACT_ATOMS: atom_id res chain seq x y z
N ASN A 1 23.41 -4.23 21.68
CA ASN A 1 21.99 -4.44 21.30
C ASN A 1 21.69 -3.68 20.03
N ARG A 2 21.54 -4.39 18.89
CA ARG A 2 21.31 -3.80 17.55
C ARG A 2 20.14 -4.48 16.83
N THR A 3 19.08 -4.80 17.56
CA THR A 3 17.89 -5.48 16.99
C THR A 3 16.58 -4.83 17.41
N ASP A 4 16.63 -3.58 17.87
CA ASP A 4 15.43 -2.86 18.27
C ASP A 4 14.90 -2.16 17.01
N ILE A 5 14.06 -2.87 16.25
CA ILE A 5 13.26 -2.21 15.21
C ILE A 5 12.42 -1.14 15.94
N PRO A 6 12.55 0.15 15.59
CA PRO A 6 11.84 1.21 16.29
C PRO A 6 10.35 0.89 16.36
N SER A 7 9.77 0.87 17.56
CA SER A 7 8.36 0.53 17.79
C SER A 7 7.40 1.35 16.92
N LYS A 8 7.79 2.58 16.58
CA LYS A 8 7.08 3.46 15.64
C LYS A 8 7.01 2.89 14.22
N ILE A 9 8.06 2.23 13.74
CA ILE A 9 8.10 1.59 12.42
C ILE A 9 7.22 0.35 12.41
N ILE A 10 7.26 -0.47 13.46
CA ILE A 10 6.38 -1.64 13.59
C ILE A 10 4.91 -1.21 13.58
N LEU A 11 4.56 -0.20 14.39
CA LEU A 11 3.20 0.33 14.43
C LEU A 11 2.78 0.90 13.07
N PHE A 12 3.65 1.64 12.39
CA PHE A 12 3.39 2.17 11.06
C PHE A 12 3.12 1.06 10.05
N VAL A 13 3.97 0.03 10.00
CA VAL A 13 3.81 -1.12 9.11
C VAL A 13 2.50 -1.84 9.42
N LEU A 14 2.21 -2.16 10.68
CA LEU A 14 0.97 -2.84 11.07
C LEU A 14 -0.28 -2.03 10.67
N VAL A 15 -0.28 -0.72 10.92
CA VAL A 15 -1.41 0.15 10.58
C VAL A 15 -1.60 0.23 9.07
N VAL A 16 -0.55 0.51 8.31
CA VAL A 16 -0.64 0.63 6.85
C VAL A 16 -0.99 -0.70 6.20
N PHE A 17 -0.38 -1.80 6.64
CA PHE A 17 -0.64 -3.12 6.07
C PHE A 17 -2.07 -3.58 6.35
N THR A 18 -2.54 -3.44 7.59
CA THR A 18 -3.93 -3.73 7.96
C THR A 18 -4.92 -2.83 7.22
N ALA A 19 -4.59 -1.56 7.05
CA ALA A 19 -5.43 -0.63 6.31
C ALA A 19 -5.50 -0.98 4.82
N CYS A 20 -4.39 -1.45 4.24
CA CYS A 20 -4.34 -1.89 2.85
C CYS A 20 -5.17 -3.15 2.63
N THR A 21 -5.16 -4.14 3.54
CA THR A 21 -5.90 -5.43 3.38
C THR A 21 -7.42 -5.27 3.26
N ASN A 22 -7.98 -4.12 3.67
CA ASN A 22 -9.39 -3.79 3.47
C ASN A 22 -9.80 -3.73 1.97
N PHE A 23 -8.84 -3.74 1.03
CA PHE A 23 -9.15 -3.81 -0.40
C PHE A 23 -9.85 -5.12 -0.80
N VAL A 24 -9.62 -6.22 -0.07
CA VAL A 24 -10.25 -7.52 -0.34
C VAL A 24 -11.76 -7.40 -0.20
N ASP A 25 -12.23 -6.71 0.84
CA ASP A 25 -13.65 -6.51 1.17
C ASP A 25 -14.43 -5.72 0.09
N ILE A 26 -13.73 -5.03 -0.83
CA ILE A 26 -14.38 -4.26 -1.91
C ILE A 26 -15.19 -5.18 -2.83
N LYS A 27 -14.71 -6.39 -3.11
CA LYS A 27 -15.40 -7.35 -4.00
C LYS A 27 -16.64 -7.95 -3.34
N ASP A 28 -16.59 -8.12 -2.02
CA ASP A 28 -17.60 -8.81 -1.21
C ASP A 28 -18.65 -7.84 -0.65
N TYR A 29 -18.53 -6.54 -0.96
CA TYR A 29 -19.41 -5.47 -0.46
C TYR A 29 -20.90 -5.80 -0.48
N GLU A 30 -21.44 -6.32 -1.60
CA GLU A 30 -22.88 -6.64 -1.69
C GLU A 30 -23.26 -7.84 -0.82
N GLY A 31 -22.37 -8.81 -0.66
CA GLY A 31 -22.56 -9.97 0.22
C GLY A 31 -22.54 -9.54 1.69
N ASP A 32 -21.49 -8.82 2.08
CA ASP A 32 -21.30 -8.32 3.45
C ASP A 32 -22.44 -7.41 3.89
N ARG A 33 -22.88 -6.52 2.99
CA ARG A 33 -23.98 -5.60 3.27
C ARG A 33 -25.29 -6.34 3.54
N LYS A 34 -25.59 -7.39 2.77
CA LYS A 34 -26.80 -8.22 2.98
C LYS A 34 -26.71 -9.07 4.23
N ALA A 35 -25.52 -9.57 4.57
CA ALA A 35 -25.26 -10.36 5.77
C ALA A 35 -25.13 -9.51 7.05
N GLY A 36 -25.12 -8.18 6.95
CA GLY A 36 -24.95 -7.28 8.10
C GLY A 36 -23.51 -7.25 8.64
N ILE A 37 -22.53 -7.71 7.86
CA ILE A 37 -21.11 -7.71 8.24
C ILE A 37 -20.57 -6.28 8.15
N LYS A 38 -19.92 -5.84 9.22
CA LYS A 38 -19.34 -4.50 9.34
C LYS A 38 -17.90 -4.48 8.80
N THR A 39 -17.75 -4.13 7.53
CA THR A 39 -16.47 -3.87 6.86
C THR A 39 -16.36 -2.39 6.51
N LEU A 40 -15.17 -1.93 6.13
CA LEU A 40 -14.99 -0.52 5.71
C LEU A 40 -15.93 -0.16 4.54
N PRO A 41 -16.11 -0.99 3.49
CA PRO A 41 -17.12 -0.78 2.45
C PRO A 41 -18.57 -0.64 2.96
N THR A 42 -19.00 -1.47 3.92
CA THR A 42 -20.39 -1.45 4.41
C THR A 42 -20.67 -0.31 5.38
N ILE A 43 -19.68 0.15 6.15
CA ILE A 43 -19.83 1.27 7.10
C ILE A 43 -19.83 2.63 6.39
N LEU A 44 -18.91 2.86 5.45
CA LEU A 44 -18.70 4.18 4.84
C LEU A 44 -19.30 4.36 3.45
N ASN A 45 -19.88 3.29 2.88
CA ASN A 45 -20.25 3.12 1.48
C ASN A 45 -19.05 2.88 0.56
N LEU A 46 -19.25 2.00 -0.42
CA LEU A 46 -18.24 1.52 -1.36
C LEU A 46 -17.35 2.62 -1.96
N LYS A 47 -17.94 3.72 -2.47
CA LYS A 47 -17.17 4.80 -3.12
C LYS A 47 -16.19 5.47 -2.16
N ARG A 48 -16.61 5.77 -0.93
CA ARG A 48 -15.76 6.43 0.07
C ARG A 48 -14.68 5.48 0.56
N SER A 49 -15.02 4.21 0.79
CA SER A 49 -14.07 3.19 1.23
C SER A 49 -12.97 2.97 0.20
N LYS A 50 -13.30 2.93 -1.10
CA LYS A 50 -12.30 2.84 -2.18
C LYS A 50 -11.29 4.00 -2.15
N VAL A 51 -11.76 5.23 -1.92
CA VAL A 51 -10.88 6.41 -1.79
C VAL A 51 -9.98 6.31 -0.57
N ILE A 52 -10.54 5.92 0.60
CA ILE A 52 -9.78 5.77 1.84
C ILE A 52 -8.72 4.68 1.72
N ILE A 53 -9.08 3.52 1.17
CA ILE A 53 -8.14 2.42 0.93
C ILE A 53 -7.02 2.88 0.00
N SER A 54 -7.35 3.59 -1.08
CA SER A 54 -6.35 4.14 -1.99
C SER A 54 -5.40 5.12 -1.29
N LEU A 55 -5.93 5.97 -0.40
CA LEU A 55 -5.14 6.90 0.39
C LEU A 55 -4.14 6.18 1.31
N PHE A 56 -4.55 5.07 1.94
CA PHE A 56 -3.64 4.26 2.75
C PHE A 56 -2.48 3.67 1.93
N PHE A 57 -2.75 3.19 0.72
CA PHE A 57 -1.70 2.76 -0.20
C PHE A 57 -0.75 3.93 -0.55
N VAL A 58 -1.29 5.10 -0.91
CA VAL A 58 -0.48 6.28 -1.23
C VAL A 58 0.41 6.68 -0.07
N ILE A 59 -0.13 6.78 1.13
CA ILE A 59 0.64 7.10 2.34
C ILE A 59 1.73 6.04 2.57
N GLY A 60 1.42 4.76 2.42
CA GLY A 60 2.38 3.67 2.54
C GLY A 60 3.56 3.78 1.58
N TYR A 61 3.28 3.95 0.28
CA TYR A 61 4.31 4.12 -0.75
C TYR A 61 5.16 5.37 -0.52
N LEU A 62 4.54 6.51 -0.23
CA LEU A 62 5.26 7.77 -0.01
C LEU A 62 6.11 7.74 1.26
N ALA A 63 5.61 7.16 2.35
CA ALA A 63 6.39 7.02 3.57
C ALA A 63 7.62 6.12 3.36
N LEU A 64 7.45 5.01 2.64
CA LEU A 64 8.57 4.13 2.29
C LEU A 64 9.58 4.88 1.41
N ALA A 65 9.12 5.63 0.41
CA ALA A 65 9.99 6.44 -0.45
C ALA A 65 10.80 7.48 0.31
N ILE A 66 10.13 8.26 1.16
CA ILE A 66 10.76 9.30 1.97
C ILE A 66 11.80 8.69 2.90
N SER A 67 11.54 7.51 3.48
CA SER A 67 12.49 6.83 4.37
C SER A 67 13.78 6.37 3.68
N MET A 68 13.75 6.14 2.36
CA MET A 68 14.93 5.77 1.57
C MET A 68 15.80 6.97 1.18
N MET A 69 15.27 8.19 1.31
CA MET A 69 15.90 9.45 0.92
C MET A 69 16.46 9.42 -0.52
N ASP A 70 15.72 8.78 -1.43
CA ASP A 70 16.17 8.53 -2.80
C ASP A 70 15.11 8.97 -3.82
N ILE A 71 15.50 9.87 -4.73
CA ILE A 71 14.58 10.46 -5.71
C ILE A 71 14.08 9.45 -6.75
N HIS A 72 14.91 8.49 -7.17
CA HIS A 72 14.50 7.49 -8.16
C HIS A 72 13.43 6.58 -7.56
N PHE A 73 13.63 6.20 -6.30
CA PHE A 73 12.67 5.39 -5.57
C PHE A 73 11.38 6.15 -5.24
N LEU A 74 11.46 7.47 -5.00
CA LEU A 74 10.29 8.34 -4.84
C LEU A 74 9.43 8.41 -6.11
N VAL A 75 10.06 8.62 -7.27
CA VAL A 75 9.36 8.64 -8.56
C VAL A 75 8.66 7.31 -8.82
N GLY A 76 9.35 6.19 -8.59
CA GLY A 76 8.75 4.85 -8.70
C GLY A 76 7.55 4.66 -7.76
N SER A 77 7.69 5.08 -6.51
CA SER A 77 6.63 4.97 -5.50
C SER A 77 5.40 5.82 -5.85
N ILE A 78 5.59 7.02 -6.40
CA ILE A 78 4.48 7.84 -6.92
C ILE A 78 3.75 7.09 -8.04
N ILE A 79 4.47 6.54 -9.01
CA ILE A 79 3.87 5.79 -10.13
C ILE A 79 3.05 4.60 -9.61
N PHE A 80 3.62 3.77 -8.73
CA PHE A 80 2.90 2.62 -8.17
C PHE A 80 1.70 3.04 -7.31
N SER A 81 1.81 4.13 -6.55
CA SER A 81 0.71 4.67 -5.76
C SER A 81 -0.48 5.14 -6.64
N LEU A 82 -0.19 5.72 -7.81
CA LEU A 82 -1.21 6.12 -8.77
C LEU A 82 -1.84 4.91 -9.45
N LEU A 83 -1.03 3.93 -9.86
CA LEU A 83 -1.50 2.69 -10.47
C LEU A 83 -2.44 1.90 -9.53
N VAL A 84 -2.06 1.77 -8.25
CA VAL A 84 -2.89 1.04 -7.28
C VAL A 84 -4.17 1.81 -6.97
N SER A 85 -4.09 3.15 -6.84
CA SER A 85 -5.26 4.00 -6.65
C SER A 85 -6.22 3.93 -7.83
N PHE A 86 -5.69 3.90 -9.06
CA PHE A 86 -6.48 3.68 -10.26
C PHE A 86 -7.14 2.29 -10.24
N ALA A 87 -6.38 1.23 -9.97
CA ALA A 87 -6.88 -0.14 -9.92
C ALA A 87 -8.02 -0.30 -8.90
N ILE A 88 -7.87 0.29 -7.71
CA ILE A 88 -8.91 0.30 -6.67
C ILE A 88 -10.13 1.06 -7.19
N ASN A 89 -9.98 2.31 -7.67
CA ASN A 89 -11.12 3.17 -7.99
C ASN A 89 -11.85 2.85 -9.30
N ARG A 90 -11.35 1.91 -10.12
CA ARG A 90 -12.03 1.43 -11.33
C ARG A 90 -13.50 1.07 -11.08
N LYS A 91 -14.36 1.40 -12.04
CA LYS A 91 -15.80 1.07 -12.00
C LYS A 91 -16.02 -0.44 -11.85
N ASN A 92 -15.35 -1.23 -12.69
CA ASN A 92 -15.29 -2.68 -12.59
C ASN A 92 -14.03 -3.04 -11.82
N TYR A 93 -14.16 -3.04 -10.49
CA TYR A 93 -13.09 -3.42 -9.58
C TYR A 93 -12.76 -4.91 -9.73
N GLU A 94 -11.47 -5.22 -9.85
CA GLU A 94 -10.98 -6.60 -9.77
C GLU A 94 -9.70 -6.60 -8.93
N GLU A 95 -9.72 -7.41 -7.88
CA GLU A 95 -8.64 -7.54 -6.89
C GLU A 95 -7.28 -7.88 -7.53
N LYS A 96 -7.31 -8.65 -8.62
CA LYS A 96 -6.11 -9.08 -9.36
C LYS A 96 -5.23 -7.90 -9.79
N TYR A 97 -5.80 -6.76 -10.17
CA TYR A 97 -4.99 -5.62 -10.60
C TYR A 97 -4.27 -4.97 -9.43
N VAL A 98 -4.92 -4.89 -8.27
CA VAL A 98 -4.28 -4.39 -7.04
C VAL A 98 -3.12 -5.29 -6.64
N PHE A 99 -3.34 -6.61 -6.68
CA PHE A 99 -2.29 -7.60 -6.41
C PHE A 99 -1.12 -7.51 -7.38
N ILE A 100 -1.38 -7.40 -8.69
CA ILE A 100 -0.32 -7.30 -9.70
C ILE A 100 0.52 -6.03 -9.46
N VAL A 101 -0.12 -4.88 -9.20
CA VAL A 101 0.59 -3.63 -8.92
C VAL A 101 1.41 -3.72 -7.63
N TYR A 102 0.85 -4.31 -6.58
CA TYR A 102 1.55 -4.52 -5.30
C TYR A 102 2.72 -5.51 -5.42
N LEU A 103 2.53 -6.66 -6.07
CA LEU A 103 3.57 -7.66 -6.19
C LEU A 103 4.70 -7.19 -7.12
N SER A 104 4.35 -6.52 -8.23
CA SER A 104 5.35 -5.93 -9.12
C SER A 104 6.16 -4.82 -8.43
N SER A 105 5.54 -3.96 -7.63
CA SER A 105 6.25 -2.93 -6.87
C SER A 105 7.19 -3.56 -5.82
N LEU A 106 6.77 -4.65 -5.16
CA LEU A 106 7.60 -5.38 -4.21
C LEU A 106 8.82 -6.02 -4.90
N VAL A 107 8.63 -6.69 -6.04
CA VAL A 107 9.72 -7.30 -6.81
C VAL A 107 10.71 -6.22 -7.27
N LEU A 108 10.21 -5.11 -7.81
CA LEU A 108 11.05 -4.00 -8.25
C LEU A 108 11.77 -3.32 -7.09
N PHE A 109 11.14 -3.21 -5.93
CA PHE A 109 11.79 -2.71 -4.72
C PHE A 109 12.94 -3.63 -4.28
N ILE A 110 12.74 -4.95 -4.28
CA ILE A 110 13.79 -5.91 -3.96
C ILE A 110 14.95 -5.78 -4.95
N ILE A 111 14.67 -5.75 -6.26
CA ILE A 111 15.68 -5.54 -7.30
C ILE A 111 16.42 -4.22 -7.07
N TYR A 112 15.69 -3.14 -6.78
CA TYR A 112 16.27 -1.82 -6.50
C TYR A 112 17.26 -1.86 -5.34
N ILE A 113 16.87 -2.46 -4.22
CA ILE A 113 17.72 -2.58 -3.03
C ILE A 113 18.96 -3.43 -3.31
N LEU A 114 18.81 -4.56 -4.03
CA LEU A 114 19.93 -5.45 -4.38
C LEU A 114 20.96 -4.80 -5.32
N ASN A 115 20.52 -3.87 -6.17
CA ASN A 115 21.39 -3.15 -7.09
C ASN A 115 21.86 -1.79 -6.56
N ARG A 116 21.39 -1.37 -5.38
CA ARG A 116 21.81 -0.10 -4.77
C ARG A 116 23.25 -0.24 -4.30
N PRO A 117 24.18 0.64 -4.74
CA PRO A 117 25.54 0.60 -4.22
C PRO A 117 25.50 0.81 -2.69
N PRO A 118 26.36 0.09 -1.93
CA PRO A 118 26.45 0.30 -0.49
C PRO A 118 26.77 1.77 -0.22
N ILE A 119 26.04 2.38 0.71
CA ILE A 119 26.33 3.73 1.17
C ILE A 119 27.69 3.65 1.87
N ILE A 120 28.76 4.03 1.18
CA ILE A 120 30.08 4.17 1.80
C ILE A 120 29.96 5.40 2.72
N PRO A 121 30.05 5.24 4.05
CA PRO A 121 30.07 6.40 4.92
C PRO A 121 31.32 7.22 4.57
N LEU A 122 31.13 8.49 4.22
CA LEU A 122 32.23 9.45 4.12
C LEU A 122 32.81 9.59 5.53
N SER A 123 33.99 9.02 5.73
CA SER A 123 34.83 9.18 6.92
C SER A 123 35.37 10.59 7.04
#